data_AF-A0A7W5C2M9-F1
#
_entry.id   AF-A0A7W5C2M9-F1
#
_cell.length_a   1.000
_cell.length_b   1.000
_cell.length_c   1.000
_cell.angle_alpha   90.00
_cell.angle_beta   90.00
_cell.angle_gamma   90.00
#
_symmetry.space_group_name_H-M   'P 1'
#
loop_
_entity.id
_entity.type
_entity.pdbx_description
1 polymer ?
#
loop_
_entity_poly.entity_id
_entity_poly.type
_entity_poly.pdbx_seq_one_letter_code
_entity_poly.pdbx_strand_id
1 'polypeptide(L)'
;MNEQSGQVPQEQLETRIREMEQSLQEREVAIAQRFDEVARVTQALEEEQAQKTSLEQQLSELRQELAEAAARQAASEQPSVEEQEQTLQQHSQLLRDSDLFDAEWYLATYPDVGAAEEFALAPHEHYLRYGGFEGRHPCPEFDSSYYLEQYPDVAEAGANPLVHYLLHGRQEGRRIFPPLEGA
;
A
#
# COMPACT_ATOMS: atom_id res chain seq x y z
N MET A 1 -72.68 -11.28 70.11
CA MET A 1 -73.43 -11.76 68.94
C MET A 1 -73.05 -10.80 67.81
N ASN A 2 -72.26 -11.13 66.80
CA ASN A 2 -72.21 -12.36 66.03
C ASN A 2 -70.82 -12.49 65.40
N GLU A 3 -70.11 -13.56 65.70
CA GLU A 3 -68.93 -14.00 64.95
C GLU A 3 -69.43 -14.82 63.75
N GLN A 4 -69.65 -14.17 62.61
CA GLN A 4 -69.68 -14.88 61.33
C GLN A 4 -68.31 -14.70 60.70
N SER A 5 -67.37 -15.50 61.18
CA SER A 5 -66.07 -15.72 60.55
C SER A 5 -66.30 -16.05 59.08
N GLY A 6 -65.80 -15.20 58.19
CA GLY A 6 -65.72 -15.45 56.75
C GLY A 6 -64.69 -16.55 56.45
N GLN A 7 -64.93 -17.75 56.98
CA GLN A 7 -64.13 -18.93 56.69
C GLN A 7 -64.46 -19.37 55.28
N VAL A 8 -63.47 -19.24 54.40
CA VAL A 8 -63.51 -19.87 53.08
C VAL A 8 -63.81 -21.36 53.29
N PRO A 9 -64.83 -21.94 52.64
CA PRO A 9 -65.14 -23.36 52.78
C PRO A 9 -63.92 -24.20 52.44
N GLN A 10 -63.61 -25.20 53.28
CA GLN A 10 -62.44 -26.08 53.11
C GLN A 10 -62.31 -26.65 51.68
N GLU A 11 -63.44 -27.02 51.07
CA GLU A 11 -63.53 -27.55 49.71
C GLU A 11 -63.02 -26.56 48.62
N GLN A 12 -63.22 -25.25 48.82
CA GLN A 12 -62.69 -24.22 47.92
C GLN A 12 -61.17 -24.10 48.02
N LEU A 13 -60.62 -24.22 49.24
CA LEU A 13 -59.18 -24.23 49.46
C LEU A 13 -58.55 -25.48 48.85
N GLU A 14 -59.15 -26.66 49.04
CA GLU A 14 -58.67 -27.93 48.47
C GLU A 14 -58.70 -27.92 46.94
N THR A 15 -59.71 -27.30 46.33
CA THR A 15 -59.79 -27.14 44.87
C THR A 15 -58.67 -26.23 44.37
N ARG A 16 -58.49 -25.07 45.01
CA ARG A 16 -57.44 -24.13 44.63
C ARG A 16 -56.03 -24.68 44.84
N ILE A 17 -55.81 -25.49 45.89
CA ILE A 17 -54.54 -26.19 46.11
C ILE A 17 -54.26 -27.14 44.94
N ARG A 18 -55.23 -27.99 44.55
CA ARG A 18 -55.07 -28.91 43.41
C ARG A 18 -54.78 -28.19 42.10
N GLU A 19 -55.47 -27.09 41.81
CA GLU A 19 -55.22 -26.28 40.62
C GLU A 19 -53.80 -25.68 40.63
N MET A 20 -53.35 -25.22 41.81
CA MET A 20 -52.04 -24.62 41.96
C MET A 20 -50.91 -25.65 41.88
N GLU A 21 -51.12 -26.85 42.43
CA GLU A 21 -50.23 -28.01 42.27
C GLU A 21 -50.11 -28.43 40.80
N GLN A 22 -51.24 -28.51 40.07
CA GLN A 22 -51.22 -28.80 38.64
C GLN A 22 -50.44 -27.72 37.87
N SER A 23 -50.69 -26.44 38.15
CA SER A 23 -49.97 -25.35 37.49
C SER A 23 -48.48 -25.35 37.82
N LEU A 24 -48.09 -25.72 39.05
CA LEU A 24 -46.69 -25.90 39.43
C LEU A 24 -46.06 -27.03 38.61
N GLN A 25 -46.72 -28.18 38.51
CA GLN A 25 -46.23 -29.31 37.73
C GLN A 25 -46.08 -28.97 36.24
N GLU A 26 -47.05 -28.27 35.65
CA GLU A 26 -46.98 -27.79 34.25
C GLU A 26 -45.79 -26.83 34.05
N ARG A 27 -45.56 -25.93 35.01
CA ARG A 27 -44.42 -25.00 34.98
C ARG A 27 -43.08 -25.71 35.13
N GLU A 28 -42.98 -26.72 35.99
CA GLU A 28 -41.77 -27.53 36.15
C GLU A 28 -41.39 -28.24 34.85
N VAL A 29 -42.38 -28.84 34.16
CA VAL A 29 -42.17 -29.46 32.85
C VAL A 29 -41.72 -28.43 31.80
N ALA A 30 -42.36 -27.26 31.76
CA ALA A 30 -41.99 -26.20 30.82
C ALA A 30 -40.57 -25.65 31.07
N ILE A 31 -40.14 -25.57 32.34
CA ILE A 31 -38.77 -25.18 32.72
C ILE A 31 -37.77 -26.22 32.22
N ALA A 32 -38.03 -27.52 32.43
CA ALA A 32 -37.16 -28.58 31.95
C ALA A 32 -36.97 -28.54 30.42
N GLN A 33 -38.06 -28.36 29.67
CA GLN A 33 -38.01 -28.24 28.20
C GLN A 33 -37.17 -27.03 27.74
N ARG A 34 -37.27 -25.90 28.45
CA ARG A 34 -36.47 -24.71 28.15
C ARG A 34 -34.98 -24.93 28.44
N PHE A 35 -34.64 -25.68 29.49
CA PHE A 35 -33.24 -26.05 29.73
C PHE A 35 -32.68 -26.90 28.59
N ASP A 36 -33.45 -27.84 28.05
CA ASP A 36 -33.03 -28.64 26.88
C ASP A 36 -32.87 -27.79 25.61
N GLU A 37 -33.72 -26.77 25.43
CA GLU A 37 -33.59 -25.81 24.33
C GLU A 37 -32.33 -24.95 24.48
N VAL A 38 -32.06 -24.42 25.67
CA VAL A 38 -30.83 -23.66 25.96
C VAL A 38 -29.58 -24.52 25.74
N ALA A 39 -29.61 -25.79 26.15
CA ALA A 39 -28.49 -26.71 25.93
C ALA A 39 -28.22 -26.89 24.42
N ARG A 40 -29.27 -27.10 23.61
CA ARG A 40 -29.15 -27.23 22.16
C ARG A 40 -28.62 -25.96 21.49
N VAL A 41 -29.12 -24.79 21.88
CA VAL A 41 -28.66 -23.50 21.33
C VAL A 41 -27.21 -23.23 21.73
N THR A 42 -26.84 -23.54 22.97
CA THR A 42 -25.44 -23.41 23.43
C THR A 42 -24.50 -24.28 22.59
N GLN A 43 -24.85 -25.55 22.37
CA GLN A 43 -24.05 -26.44 21.53
C GLN A 43 -23.93 -25.92 20.09
N ALA A 44 -25.04 -25.50 19.48
CA ALA A 44 -25.01 -24.95 18.13
C ALA A 44 -24.14 -23.69 18.03
N LEU A 45 -24.17 -22.83 19.06
CA LEU A 45 -23.32 -21.64 19.13
C LEU A 45 -21.83 -22.00 19.25
N GLU A 46 -21.49 -23.02 20.05
CA GLU A 46 -20.12 -23.52 20.17
C GLU A 46 -19.60 -24.08 18.83
N GLU A 47 -20.43 -24.83 18.11
CA GLU A 47 -20.11 -25.36 16.77
C GLU A 47 -19.90 -24.23 15.75
N GLU A 48 -20.77 -23.22 15.73
CA GLU A 48 -20.61 -22.03 14.88
C GLU A 48 -19.34 -21.24 15.22
N GLN A 49 -19.04 -21.08 16.51
CA GLN A 49 -17.84 -20.39 16.94
C GLN A 49 -16.56 -21.16 16.55
N ALA A 50 -16.60 -22.49 16.60
CA ALA A 50 -15.51 -23.33 16.09
C ALA A 50 -15.35 -23.20 14.57
N GLN A 51 -16.44 -23.21 13.81
CA GLN A 51 -16.41 -23.00 12.36
C GLN A 51 -15.85 -21.63 11.99
N LYS A 52 -16.32 -20.56 12.65
CA LYS A 52 -15.80 -19.21 12.45
C LYS A 52 -14.29 -19.15 12.69
N THR A 53 -13.82 -19.75 13.79
CA THR A 53 -12.39 -19.77 14.12
C THR A 53 -11.57 -20.48 13.04
N SER A 54 -12.10 -21.58 12.49
CA SER A 54 -11.46 -22.29 11.37
C SER A 54 -11.40 -21.44 10.10
N LEU A 55 -12.47 -20.71 9.77
CA LEU A 55 -12.48 -19.79 8.62
C LEU A 55 -11.51 -18.61 8.81
N GLU A 56 -11.41 -18.05 10.01
CA GLU A 56 -10.44 -16.99 10.32
C GLU A 56 -9.00 -17.47 10.13
N GLN A 57 -8.70 -18.73 10.51
CA GLN A 57 -7.39 -19.33 10.26
C GLN A 57 -7.11 -19.51 8.76
N GLN A 58 -8.05 -20.08 8.00
CA GLN A 58 -7.91 -20.22 6.54
C GLN A 58 -7.71 -18.87 5.84
N LEU A 59 -8.44 -17.84 6.26
CA LEU A 59 -8.30 -16.50 5.71
C LEU A 59 -6.92 -15.90 6.03
N SER A 60 -6.37 -16.18 7.21
CA SER A 60 -5.00 -15.76 7.57
C SER A 60 -3.95 -16.43 6.67
N GLU A 61 -4.09 -17.73 6.43
CA GLU A 61 -3.21 -18.50 5.54
C GLU A 61 -3.24 -17.95 4.10
N LEU A 62 -4.44 -17.75 3.54
CA LEU A 62 -4.59 -17.16 2.19
C LEU A 62 -4.02 -15.75 2.08
N ARG A 63 -4.16 -14.93 3.12
CA ARG A 63 -3.55 -13.58 3.15
C ARG A 63 -2.03 -13.63 3.12
N GLN A 64 -1.42 -14.60 3.81
CA GLN A 64 0.01 -14.80 3.77
C GLN A 64 0.46 -15.25 2.38
N GLU A 65 -0.20 -16.25 1.79
CA GLU A 65 0.10 -16.72 0.43
C GLU A 65 0.01 -15.60 -0.61
N LEU A 66 -1.01 -14.73 -0.49
CA LEU A 66 -1.18 -13.56 -1.34
C LEU A 66 -0.02 -12.57 -1.18
N ALA A 67 0.42 -12.31 0.06
CA ALA A 67 1.55 -11.42 0.33
C ALA A 67 2.86 -11.99 -0.26
N GLU A 68 3.09 -13.29 -0.13
CA GLU A 68 4.26 -13.96 -0.71
C GLU A 68 4.22 -13.99 -2.25
N ALA A 69 3.04 -14.16 -2.84
CA ALA A 69 2.85 -14.07 -4.29
C ALA A 69 3.13 -12.65 -4.80
N ALA A 70 2.61 -11.63 -4.12
CA ALA A 70 2.88 -10.22 -4.45
C ALA A 70 4.37 -9.88 -4.34
N ALA A 71 5.06 -10.37 -3.29
CA ALA A 71 6.50 -10.18 -3.14
C ALA A 71 7.30 -10.86 -4.26
N ARG A 72 6.92 -12.08 -4.66
CA ARG A 72 7.53 -12.79 -5.80
C ARG A 72 7.32 -12.05 -7.11
N GLN A 73 6.10 -11.54 -7.33
CA GLN A 73 5.77 -10.76 -8.52
C GLN A 73 6.60 -9.47 -8.57
N ALA A 74 6.64 -8.71 -7.46
CA ALA A 74 7.46 -7.51 -7.36
C ALA A 74 8.95 -7.80 -7.59
N ALA A 75 9.48 -8.91 -7.08
CA ALA A 75 10.85 -9.34 -7.33
C ALA A 75 11.11 -9.77 -8.79
N SER A 76 10.09 -10.24 -9.51
CA SER A 76 10.19 -10.59 -10.94
C SER A 76 10.00 -9.40 -11.89
N GLU A 77 9.39 -8.31 -11.42
CA GLU A 77 9.16 -7.08 -12.17
C GLU A 77 10.27 -6.05 -11.97
N GLN A 78 11.11 -6.19 -10.94
CA GLN A 78 12.31 -5.39 -10.79
C GLN A 78 13.32 -5.77 -11.89
N PRO A 79 13.79 -4.81 -12.72
CA PRO A 79 14.83 -5.10 -13.70
C PRO A 79 16.03 -5.68 -12.96
N SER A 80 16.54 -6.79 -13.46
CA SER A 80 17.72 -7.45 -12.89
C SER A 80 18.89 -6.48 -12.82
N VAL A 81 19.84 -6.73 -11.90
CA VAL A 81 21.06 -5.91 -11.77
C VAL A 81 21.76 -5.74 -13.12
N GLU A 82 21.76 -6.80 -13.94
CA GLU A 82 22.33 -6.80 -15.28
C GLU A 82 21.57 -5.88 -16.26
N GLU A 83 20.24 -5.88 -16.25
CA GLU A 83 19.42 -4.99 -17.08
C GLU A 83 19.53 -3.52 -16.64
N GLN A 84 19.63 -3.27 -15.33
CA GLN A 84 19.87 -1.92 -14.80
C GLN A 84 21.24 -1.40 -15.23
N GLU A 85 22.27 -2.23 -15.15
CA GLU A 85 23.62 -1.89 -15.59
C GLU A 85 23.67 -1.64 -17.10
N GLN A 86 23.02 -2.48 -17.91
CA GLN A 86 22.89 -2.27 -19.36
C GLN A 86 22.18 -0.96 -19.68
N THR A 87 21.09 -0.62 -18.98
CA THR A 87 20.37 0.63 -19.19
C THR A 87 21.24 1.84 -18.83
N LEU A 88 21.99 1.77 -17.72
CA LEU A 88 22.93 2.82 -17.34
C LEU A 88 24.05 2.98 -18.36
N GLN A 89 24.59 1.88 -18.88
CA GLN A 89 25.61 1.91 -19.95
C GLN A 89 25.05 2.54 -21.22
N GLN A 90 23.82 2.20 -21.62
CA GLN A 90 23.16 2.79 -22.78
C GLN A 90 22.94 4.29 -22.60
N HIS A 91 22.44 4.73 -21.44
CA HIS A 91 22.26 6.16 -21.16
C HIS A 91 23.60 6.89 -21.07
N SER A 92 24.61 6.28 -20.47
CA SER A 92 25.98 6.83 -20.40
C SER A 92 26.54 7.08 -21.81
N GLN A 93 26.41 6.08 -22.69
CA GLN A 93 26.81 6.18 -24.09
C GLN A 93 25.97 7.24 -24.85
N LEU A 94 24.66 7.29 -24.61
CA LEU A 94 23.77 8.29 -25.21
C LEU A 94 24.19 9.72 -24.86
N LEU A 95 24.55 9.98 -23.60
CA LEU A 95 25.05 11.29 -23.19
C LEU A 95 26.39 11.61 -23.86
N ARG A 96 27.33 10.66 -23.81
CA ARG A 96 28.67 10.79 -24.37
C ARG A 96 28.66 11.09 -25.88
N ASP A 97 27.76 10.46 -26.62
CA ASP A 97 27.65 10.63 -28.07
C ASP A 97 26.75 11.82 -28.46
N SER A 98 26.17 12.52 -27.49
CA SER A 98 25.31 13.68 -27.76
C SER A 98 26.11 14.97 -27.92
N ASP A 99 25.64 15.84 -28.81
CA ASP A 99 26.16 17.21 -28.95
C ASP A 99 25.77 18.13 -27.77
N LEU A 100 25.07 17.60 -26.77
CA LEU A 100 24.54 18.35 -25.63
C LEU A 100 25.18 17.94 -24.29
N PHE A 101 26.31 17.24 -24.36
CA PHE A 101 27.17 16.99 -23.22
C PHE A 101 28.61 17.37 -23.58
N ASP A 102 29.13 18.43 -22.98
CA ASP A 102 30.51 18.86 -23.18
C ASP A 102 31.33 18.48 -21.94
N ALA A 103 32.13 17.42 -22.07
CA ALA A 103 32.94 16.90 -20.97
C ALA A 103 33.99 17.89 -20.46
N GLU A 104 34.65 18.63 -21.36
CA GLU A 104 35.70 19.59 -20.99
C GLU A 104 35.08 20.79 -20.28
N TRP A 105 33.98 21.31 -20.83
CA TRP A 105 33.24 22.40 -20.21
C TRP A 105 32.64 21.98 -18.87
N TYR A 106 32.08 20.78 -18.77
CA TYR A 106 31.46 20.27 -17.55
C TYR A 106 32.48 20.18 -16.40
N LEU A 107 33.67 19.64 -16.66
CA LEU A 107 34.74 19.55 -15.65
C LEU A 107 35.33 20.93 -15.30
N ALA A 108 35.42 21.84 -16.27
CA ALA A 108 35.85 23.22 -16.01
C ALA A 108 34.82 23.99 -15.16
N THR A 109 33.53 23.72 -15.36
CA THR A 109 32.42 24.38 -14.65
C THR A 109 32.18 23.79 -13.27
N TYR A 110 32.42 22.48 -13.11
CA TYR A 110 32.23 21.74 -11.86
C TYR A 110 33.55 21.07 -11.39
N PRO A 111 34.49 21.84 -10.80
CA PRO A 111 35.79 21.32 -10.37
C PRO A 111 35.70 20.24 -9.29
N ASP A 112 34.60 20.20 -8.53
CA ASP A 112 34.32 19.17 -7.53
C ASP A 112 34.16 17.78 -8.16
N VAL A 113 33.64 17.72 -9.39
CA VAL A 113 33.54 16.47 -10.17
C VAL A 113 34.93 16.03 -10.63
N GLY A 114 35.76 16.98 -11.10
CA GLY A 114 37.14 16.69 -11.53
C GLY A 114 38.08 16.30 -10.40
N ALA A 115 37.75 16.63 -9.15
CA ALA A 115 38.51 16.21 -7.97
C ALA A 115 38.28 14.73 -7.60
N ALA A 116 37.20 14.12 -8.09
CA ALA A 116 36.93 12.69 -7.92
C ALA A 116 37.56 11.90 -9.08
N GLU A 117 38.56 11.06 -8.79
CA GLU A 117 39.31 10.31 -9.82
C GLU A 117 38.40 9.46 -10.73
N GLU A 118 37.32 8.90 -10.19
CA GLU A 118 36.33 8.13 -10.95
C GLU A 118 35.62 8.97 -12.03
N PHE A 119 35.16 10.17 -11.67
CA PHE A 119 34.38 11.03 -12.56
C PHE A 119 35.23 11.96 -13.43
N ALA A 120 36.49 12.19 -13.08
CA ALA A 120 37.45 12.91 -13.91
C ALA A 120 37.66 12.23 -15.27
N LEU A 121 37.57 10.89 -15.31
CA LEU A 121 37.69 10.10 -16.55
C LEU A 121 36.34 9.89 -17.25
N ALA A 122 35.23 10.09 -16.54
CA ALA A 122 33.87 9.85 -17.05
C ALA A 122 32.86 10.90 -16.52
N PRO A 123 32.97 12.18 -16.91
CA PRO A 123 32.10 13.24 -16.38
C PRO A 123 30.61 13.06 -16.76
N HIS A 124 30.33 12.38 -17.87
CA HIS A 124 28.98 12.02 -18.29
C HIS A 124 28.31 11.03 -17.34
N GLU A 125 29.09 10.15 -16.69
CA GLU A 125 28.54 9.24 -15.66
C GLU A 125 28.16 9.99 -14.39
N HIS A 126 28.96 10.98 -13.99
CA HIS A 126 28.58 11.87 -12.88
C HIS A 126 27.28 12.59 -13.19
N TYR A 127 27.17 13.18 -14.38
CA TYR A 127 25.95 13.88 -14.78
C TYR A 127 24.74 12.94 -14.81
N LEU A 128 24.89 11.75 -15.38
CA LEU A 128 23.83 10.74 -15.45
C LEU A 128 23.31 10.37 -14.07
N ARG A 129 24.22 10.11 -13.11
CA ARG A 129 23.88 9.58 -11.79
C ARG A 129 23.49 10.67 -10.77
N TYR A 130 24.05 11.87 -10.91
CA TYR A 130 23.92 12.93 -9.91
C TYR A 130 23.64 14.28 -10.56
N GLY A 131 24.53 14.75 -11.44
CA GLY A 131 24.55 16.15 -11.90
C GLY A 131 23.24 16.61 -12.53
N GLY A 132 22.61 15.79 -13.36
CA GLY A 132 21.33 16.13 -13.98
C GLY A 132 20.20 16.32 -12.97
N PHE A 133 20.16 15.51 -11.91
CA PHE A 133 19.17 15.61 -10.82
C PHE A 133 19.46 16.77 -9.87
N GLU A 134 20.73 17.14 -9.73
CA GLU A 134 21.17 18.34 -9.01
C GLU A 134 20.93 19.64 -9.79
N GLY A 135 20.39 19.55 -11.02
CA GLY A 135 20.17 20.70 -11.89
C GLY A 135 21.45 21.26 -12.52
N ARG A 136 22.58 20.54 -12.45
CA ARG A 136 23.82 20.94 -13.14
C ARG A 136 23.63 20.90 -14.64
N HIS A 137 24.28 21.78 -15.37
CA HIS A 137 24.14 21.89 -16.82
C HIS A 137 25.18 20.96 -17.47
N PRO A 138 24.84 20.19 -18.51
CA PRO A 138 25.80 19.32 -19.20
C PRO A 138 26.62 20.08 -20.26
N CYS A 139 26.11 21.20 -20.76
CA CYS A 139 26.79 22.14 -21.64
C CYS A 139 26.15 23.54 -21.53
N PRO A 140 26.74 24.61 -22.12
CA PRO A 140 26.12 25.92 -22.19
C PRO A 140 24.77 25.95 -22.91
N GLU A 141 24.53 24.96 -23.78
CA GLU A 141 23.33 24.73 -24.59
C GLU A 141 22.46 23.57 -24.09
N PHE A 142 22.52 23.19 -22.80
CA PHE A 142 21.36 22.65 -22.08
C PHE A 142 21.23 23.16 -20.61
N ASP A 143 20.07 23.71 -20.21
CA ASP A 143 19.78 24.12 -18.83
C ASP A 143 18.91 23.07 -18.13
N SER A 144 19.55 22.23 -17.32
CA SER A 144 18.88 21.15 -16.60
C SER A 144 17.90 21.67 -15.54
N SER A 145 18.23 22.77 -14.87
CA SER A 145 17.38 23.35 -13.84
C SER A 145 16.09 23.87 -14.45
N TYR A 146 16.20 24.67 -15.51
CA TYR A 146 15.06 25.13 -16.31
C TYR A 146 14.24 23.96 -16.84
N TYR A 147 14.89 22.92 -17.38
CA TYR A 147 14.18 21.78 -17.95
C TYR A 147 13.32 21.05 -16.92
N LEU A 148 13.87 20.79 -15.72
CA LEU A 148 13.13 20.13 -14.63
C LEU A 148 12.02 21.02 -14.05
N GLU A 149 12.24 22.34 -13.96
CA GLU A 149 11.22 23.29 -13.53
C GLU A 149 10.07 23.45 -14.55
N GLN A 150 10.41 23.49 -15.83
CA GLN A 150 9.47 23.69 -16.92
C GLN A 150 8.64 22.45 -17.23
N TYR A 151 9.17 21.25 -16.93
CA TYR A 151 8.55 19.96 -17.21
C TYR A 151 8.38 19.10 -15.95
N PRO A 152 7.33 19.37 -15.14
CA PRO A 152 7.08 18.64 -13.91
C PRO A 152 6.89 17.13 -14.10
N ASP A 153 6.38 16.70 -15.26
CA ASP A 153 6.24 15.28 -15.60
C ASP A 153 7.59 14.54 -15.64
N VAL A 154 8.65 15.22 -16.07
CA VAL A 154 10.02 14.67 -16.09
C VAL A 154 10.58 14.60 -14.67
N ALA A 155 10.36 15.66 -13.88
CA ALA A 155 10.81 15.73 -12.49
C ALA A 155 10.11 14.71 -11.60
N GLU A 156 8.78 14.57 -11.71
CA GLU A 156 7.98 13.59 -10.98
C GLU A 156 8.30 12.14 -11.36
N ALA A 157 8.65 11.90 -12.63
CA ALA A 157 9.13 10.60 -13.09
C ALA A 157 10.55 10.27 -12.59
N GLY A 158 11.27 11.22 -11.98
CA GLY A 158 12.66 11.04 -11.57
C GLY A 158 13.59 10.76 -12.74
N ALA A 159 13.29 11.30 -13.93
CA ALA A 159 14.09 11.07 -15.13
C ALA A 159 15.24 12.08 -15.23
N ASN A 160 16.41 11.62 -15.68
CA ASN A 160 17.53 12.53 -15.95
C ASN A 160 17.14 13.49 -17.11
N PRO A 161 17.31 14.81 -16.94
CA PRO A 161 16.72 15.79 -17.86
C PRO A 161 17.30 15.70 -19.29
N LEU A 162 18.61 15.56 -19.43
CA LEU A 162 19.23 15.43 -20.76
C LEU A 162 18.89 14.08 -21.41
N VAL A 163 18.88 12.98 -20.65
CA VAL A 163 18.45 11.67 -21.17
C VAL A 163 17.01 11.74 -21.68
N HIS A 164 16.09 12.30 -20.89
CA HIS A 164 14.70 12.47 -21.30
C HIS A 164 14.59 13.33 -22.56
N TYR A 165 15.34 14.44 -22.63
CA TYR A 165 15.34 15.29 -23.81
C TYR A 165 15.84 14.56 -25.06
N LEU A 166 16.92 13.80 -24.97
CA LEU A 166 17.50 13.08 -26.10
C LEU A 166 16.57 11.97 -26.62
N LEU A 167 15.87 11.26 -25.72
CA LEU A 167 14.96 10.17 -26.09
C LEU A 167 13.57 10.66 -26.56
N HIS A 168 13.03 11.70 -25.91
CA HIS A 168 11.64 12.13 -26.11
C HIS A 168 11.53 13.64 -26.35
N GLY A 169 12.09 14.45 -25.44
CA GLY A 169 11.85 15.89 -25.41
C GLY A 169 12.20 16.63 -26.71
N ARG A 170 13.22 16.19 -27.44
CA ARG A 170 13.61 16.75 -28.74
C ARG A 170 12.52 16.56 -29.79
N GLN A 171 11.90 15.38 -29.85
CA GLN A 171 10.81 15.09 -30.79
C GLN A 171 9.52 15.79 -30.40
N GLU A 172 9.31 15.98 -29.09
CA GLU A 172 8.18 16.73 -28.53
C GLU A 172 8.33 18.25 -28.66
N GLY A 173 9.49 18.75 -29.11
CA GLY A 173 9.77 20.18 -29.23
C GLY A 173 9.92 20.89 -27.89
N ARG A 174 10.32 20.17 -26.84
CA ARG A 174 10.59 20.74 -25.52
C ARG A 174 11.77 21.70 -25.58
N ARG A 175 11.66 22.81 -24.87
CA ARG A 175 12.71 23.85 -24.78
C ARG A 175 13.73 23.43 -23.74
N ILE A 176 14.99 23.67 -24.05
CA ILE A 176 16.12 23.31 -23.20
C ILE A 176 16.76 24.51 -22.52
N PHE A 177 16.23 25.71 -22.74
CA PHE A 177 16.58 26.96 -22.07
C PHE A 177 15.37 27.86 -21.90
N PRO A 178 15.43 28.78 -20.93
CA PRO A 178 14.53 29.91 -20.91
C PRO A 178 14.63 30.70 -22.23
N PRO A 179 13.51 31.18 -22.76
CA PRO A 179 13.53 32.09 -23.90
C PRO A 179 14.25 33.39 -23.49
N LEU A 180 15.00 33.98 -24.42
CA LEU A 180 15.57 35.32 -24.21
C LEU A 180 14.41 36.29 -23.96
N GLU A 181 14.32 36.84 -22.75
CA GLU A 181 13.32 37.85 -22.42
C GLU A 181 13.63 39.15 -23.19
N GLY A 182 12.71 39.55 -24.08
CA GLY A 182 12.69 40.87 -24.71
C GLY A 182 13.30 40.93 -26.12
N ALA A 183 12.43 40.84 -27.13
CA ALA A 183 12.59 41.46 -28.45
C ALA A 183 11.38 42.35 -28.72
#